data_AF-A0A2G2GFA5-F1
#
_entry.id   AF-A0A2G2GFA5-F1
#
_cell.length_a   1.000
_cell.length_b   1.000
_cell.length_c   1.000
_cell.angle_alpha   90.00
_cell.angle_beta   90.00
_cell.angle_gamma   90.00
#
_symmetry.space_group_name_H-M   'P 1'
#
loop_
_entity.id
_entity.type
_entity.pdbx_description
1 polymer ?
#
loop_
_entity_poly.entity_id
_entity_poly.type
_entity_poly.pdbx_seq_one_letter_code
_entity_poly.pdbx_strand_id
1 'polypeptide(L)'
;MTKKRILTGAVLAFAQISTGSAFADDAGLMPYQRGTAPAAEVRSSLNAAGFEIVGEYSPYANAQIIAISNDALRSAAAESDFGGYGAALRVSITTVDGVDQIAYNNPAYISNIYRMNSDLSAVQTALEGALGNQGQFGAKKGLSAERLRKYRYKIGMPGFMGHMKIAAHGSYAEAVAAVEAGLNQHKLGVGKVYRVDVPGKDETLFGVSLSEAAEDAGDAHVMATVDKEHIRSTPHLSYEILVSGDTAYMLGGRFRIAQSFPSLTMGTFMKINSSPGAIKKALKEAANGAE
;
A
#
# COMPACT_ATOMS: atom_id res chain seq x y z
N MET A 1 -26.48 78.71 35.48
CA MET A 1 -26.73 77.85 34.32
C MET A 1 -26.04 76.49 34.52
N THR A 2 -26.88 75.54 34.91
CA THR A 2 -26.83 74.07 34.85
C THR A 2 -25.55 73.36 34.36
N LYS A 3 -24.93 72.57 35.24
CA LYS A 3 -24.24 71.32 34.85
C LYS A 3 -24.68 70.19 35.77
N LYS A 4 -25.60 69.36 35.25
CA LYS A 4 -26.13 68.16 35.90
C LYS A 4 -25.24 66.98 35.49
N ARG A 5 -24.64 66.31 36.47
CA ARG A 5 -23.94 65.04 36.31
C ARG A 5 -24.96 63.96 35.93
N ILE A 6 -24.67 63.18 34.89
CA ILE A 6 -25.36 61.93 34.60
C ILE A 6 -24.29 60.84 34.48
N LEU A 7 -24.29 59.95 35.47
CA LEU A 7 -23.71 58.62 35.41
C LEU A 7 -24.61 57.76 34.53
N THR A 8 -24.07 57.01 33.56
CA THR A 8 -24.79 55.89 32.95
C THR A 8 -23.80 54.79 32.58
N GLY A 9 -24.15 53.57 32.98
CA GLY A 9 -23.24 52.46 33.23
C GLY A 9 -22.73 51.75 31.98
N ALA A 10 -21.54 51.17 32.14
CA ALA A 10 -20.98 50.21 31.20
C ALA A 10 -21.66 48.85 31.41
N VAL A 11 -22.46 48.43 30.42
CA VAL A 11 -22.95 47.05 30.31
C VAL A 11 -21.84 46.24 29.66
N LEU A 12 -21.12 45.42 30.45
CA LEU A 12 -20.25 44.38 29.93
C LEU A 12 -21.14 43.24 29.39
N ALA A 13 -21.22 43.10 28.07
CA ALA A 13 -21.78 41.92 27.44
C ALA A 13 -20.77 40.76 27.53
N PHE A 14 -21.01 39.82 28.43
CA PHE A 14 -20.33 38.52 28.43
C PHE A 14 -20.90 37.68 27.28
N ALA A 15 -20.21 37.68 26.14
CA ALA A 15 -20.45 36.70 25.09
C ALA A 15 -19.91 35.35 25.56
N GLN A 16 -20.78 34.47 26.04
CA GLN A 16 -20.45 33.05 26.18
C GLN A 16 -20.33 32.46 24.78
N ILE A 17 -19.09 32.41 24.28
CA ILE A 17 -18.76 31.58 23.12
C ILE A 17 -18.83 30.14 23.61
N SER A 18 -19.95 29.47 23.34
CA SER A 18 -20.03 28.02 23.41
C SER A 18 -19.06 27.47 22.37
N THR A 19 -17.89 27.00 22.82
CA THR A 19 -17.04 26.14 22.01
C THR A 19 -17.76 24.81 21.85
N GLY A 20 -18.69 24.76 20.89
CA GLY A 20 -19.14 23.50 20.33
C GLY A 20 -17.92 22.82 19.77
N SER A 21 -17.49 21.74 20.43
CA SER A 21 -16.57 20.78 19.85
C SER A 21 -17.24 20.23 18.60
N ALA A 22 -16.95 20.86 17.45
CA ALA A 22 -17.14 20.20 16.19
C ALA A 22 -16.30 18.93 16.28
N PHE A 23 -16.95 17.77 16.41
CA PHE A 23 -16.31 16.51 16.11
C PHE A 23 -15.68 16.69 14.73
N ALA A 24 -14.35 16.71 14.69
CA ALA A 24 -13.64 16.61 13.44
C ALA A 24 -14.20 15.36 12.77
N ASP A 25 -14.89 15.53 11.63
CA ASP A 25 -15.21 14.42 10.76
C ASP A 25 -13.90 13.67 10.53
N ASP A 26 -13.78 12.46 11.07
CA ASP A 26 -12.64 11.58 10.86
C ASP A 26 -12.55 11.34 9.36
N ALA A 27 -11.73 12.16 8.69
CA ALA A 27 -11.57 12.13 7.25
C ALA A 27 -11.01 10.76 6.89
N GLY A 28 -11.88 9.89 6.38
CA GLY A 28 -11.53 8.48 6.17
C GLY A 28 -10.28 8.32 5.30
N LEU A 29 -9.50 7.30 5.60
CA LEU A 29 -8.27 6.97 4.90
C LEU A 29 -8.56 6.33 3.53
N MET A 30 -7.82 6.74 2.50
CA MET A 30 -7.82 6.10 1.19
C MET A 30 -6.45 5.46 0.89
N PRO A 31 -6.36 4.48 -0.03
CA PRO A 31 -5.17 3.66 -0.20
C PRO A 31 -3.92 4.41 -0.69
N TYR A 32 -4.10 5.54 -1.37
CA TYR A 32 -3.02 6.24 -2.06
C TYR A 32 -3.01 7.75 -1.78
N GLN A 33 -1.84 8.34 -1.93
CA GLN A 33 -1.60 9.77 -1.88
C GLN A 33 -1.05 10.25 -3.23
N ARG A 34 -1.45 11.45 -3.67
CA ARG A 34 -0.90 12.10 -4.86
C ARG A 34 0.34 12.91 -4.50
N GLY A 35 1.42 12.71 -5.24
CA GLY A 35 2.63 13.53 -5.17
C GLY A 35 2.61 14.71 -6.15
N THR A 36 3.49 15.68 -5.90
CA THR A 36 3.78 16.84 -6.77
C THR A 36 5.19 16.85 -7.33
N ALA A 37 6.08 15.98 -6.85
CA ALA A 37 7.46 15.97 -7.31
C ALA A 37 7.54 15.77 -8.84
N PRO A 38 8.43 16.48 -9.54
CA PRO A 38 8.71 16.18 -10.95
C PRO A 38 9.15 14.73 -11.10
N ALA A 39 8.68 14.05 -12.15
CA ALA A 39 8.98 12.62 -12.38
C ALA A 39 10.48 12.30 -12.38
N ALA A 40 11.28 13.20 -12.96
CA ALA A 40 12.73 13.10 -13.01
C ALA A 40 13.42 13.21 -11.62
N GLU A 41 12.78 13.84 -10.64
CA GLU A 41 13.35 14.11 -9.31
C GLU A 41 12.94 13.07 -8.27
N VAL A 42 11.93 12.24 -8.55
CA VAL A 42 11.36 11.28 -7.57
C VAL A 42 12.43 10.45 -6.87
N ARG A 43 13.42 9.89 -7.59
CA ARG A 43 14.47 9.06 -6.99
C ARG A 43 15.37 9.85 -6.06
N SER A 44 15.86 11.01 -6.52
CA SER A 44 16.73 11.86 -5.71
C SER A 44 16.02 12.36 -4.46
N SER A 45 14.74 12.72 -4.56
CA SER A 45 13.96 13.18 -3.40
C SER A 45 13.71 12.06 -2.39
N LEU A 46 13.43 10.84 -2.86
CA LEU A 46 13.30 9.67 -1.98
C LEU A 46 14.61 9.37 -1.23
N ASN A 47 15.73 9.33 -1.94
CA ASN A 47 17.04 9.09 -1.33
C ASN A 47 17.42 10.20 -0.33
N ALA A 48 17.16 11.46 -0.68
CA ALA A 48 17.42 12.60 0.20
C ALA A 48 16.56 12.58 1.48
N ALA A 49 15.37 11.98 1.41
CA ALA A 49 14.50 11.76 2.57
C ALA A 49 14.81 10.47 3.36
N GLY A 50 15.91 9.78 3.03
CA GLY A 50 16.36 8.58 3.74
C GLY A 50 15.63 7.30 3.34
N PHE A 51 14.96 7.28 2.18
CA PHE A 51 14.45 6.04 1.60
C PHE A 51 15.53 5.35 0.76
N GLU A 52 15.54 4.03 0.84
CA GLU A 52 16.29 3.14 -0.02
C GLU A 52 15.36 2.64 -1.14
N ILE A 53 15.79 2.76 -2.40
CA ILE A 53 15.12 2.14 -3.54
C ILE A 53 15.56 0.68 -3.60
N VAL A 54 14.65 -0.24 -3.28
CA VAL A 54 14.93 -1.68 -3.17
C VAL A 54 14.58 -2.46 -4.44
N GLY A 55 13.89 -1.82 -5.38
CA GLY A 55 13.63 -2.38 -6.70
C GLY A 55 12.75 -1.46 -7.55
N GLU A 56 12.85 -1.64 -8.86
CA GLU A 56 12.05 -0.89 -9.84
C GLU A 56 11.64 -1.80 -10.98
N TYR A 57 10.44 -1.58 -11.53
CA TYR A 57 10.01 -2.27 -12.74
C TYR A 57 8.88 -1.52 -13.43
N SER A 58 8.58 -1.91 -14.67
CA SER A 58 7.47 -1.38 -15.46
C SER A 58 6.45 -2.51 -15.70
N PRO A 59 5.26 -2.49 -15.06
CA PRO A 59 4.26 -3.54 -15.22
C PRO A 59 3.53 -3.48 -16.56
N TYR A 60 3.50 -2.31 -17.20
CA TYR A 60 2.91 -2.03 -18.50
C TYR A 60 3.43 -0.69 -19.03
N ALA A 61 3.24 -0.44 -20.32
CA ALA A 61 3.70 0.79 -20.97
C ALA A 61 3.22 2.04 -20.21
N ASN A 62 4.11 3.03 -20.10
CA ASN A 62 3.87 4.32 -19.43
C ASN A 62 3.64 4.23 -17.91
N ALA A 63 3.92 3.10 -17.28
CA ALA A 63 3.89 2.96 -15.83
C ALA A 63 5.24 2.46 -15.31
N GLN A 64 5.74 3.11 -14.27
CA GLN A 64 6.91 2.70 -13.53
C GLN A 64 6.57 2.62 -12.05
N ILE A 65 7.03 1.55 -11.39
CA ILE A 65 6.91 1.36 -9.96
C ILE A 65 8.30 1.36 -9.35
N ILE A 66 8.43 2.07 -8.24
CA ILE A 66 9.61 2.17 -7.40
C ILE A 66 9.20 1.61 -6.04
N ALA A 67 9.77 0.47 -5.67
CA ALA A 67 9.65 -0.07 -4.34
C ALA A 67 10.69 0.58 -3.43
N ILE A 68 10.25 1.07 -2.29
CA ILE A 68 11.08 1.76 -1.32
C ILE A 68 10.97 1.11 0.06
N SER A 69 12.05 1.21 0.81
CA SER A 69 12.15 0.81 2.21
C SER A 69 13.00 1.83 2.98
N ASN A 70 13.01 1.75 4.30
CA ASN A 70 14.01 2.38 5.16
C ASN A 70 14.00 1.69 6.53
N ASP A 71 14.87 2.12 7.44
CA ASP A 71 14.95 1.52 8.78
C ASP A 71 13.68 1.69 9.60
N ALA A 72 12.96 2.81 9.42
CA ALA A 72 11.69 3.05 10.11
C ALA A 72 10.58 2.07 9.65
N LEU A 73 10.45 1.84 8.33
CA LEU A 73 9.53 0.85 7.76
C LEU A 73 9.87 -0.57 8.23
N ARG A 74 11.16 -0.94 8.15
CA ARG A 74 11.64 -2.26 8.56
C ARG A 74 11.42 -2.51 10.05
N SER A 75 11.66 -1.51 10.90
CA SER A 75 11.43 -1.61 12.35
C SER A 75 9.94 -1.72 12.68
N ALA A 76 9.10 -0.92 12.04
CA ALA A 76 7.64 -0.98 12.20
C ALA A 76 7.06 -2.34 11.76
N ALA A 77 7.60 -2.92 10.68
CA ALA A 77 7.28 -4.28 10.26
C ALA A 77 7.68 -5.31 11.33
N ALA A 78 8.89 -5.18 11.90
CA ALA A 78 9.38 -6.08 12.95
C ALA A 78 8.52 -6.06 14.22
N GLU A 79 7.80 -4.98 14.52
CA GLU A 79 6.92 -4.90 15.69
C GLU A 79 5.60 -5.68 15.56
N SER A 80 5.23 -6.13 14.35
CA SER A 80 3.88 -6.65 14.07
C SER A 80 3.90 -8.10 13.59
N ASP A 81 2.82 -8.85 13.85
CA ASP A 81 2.63 -10.19 13.27
C ASP A 81 2.32 -10.08 11.78
N PHE A 82 3.06 -10.81 10.93
CA PHE A 82 3.03 -10.66 9.47
C PHE A 82 3.28 -9.21 9.02
N GLY A 83 3.99 -8.43 9.85
CA GLY A 83 4.32 -7.04 9.59
C GLY A 83 5.21 -6.86 8.37
N GLY A 84 5.93 -7.91 7.95
CA GLY A 84 6.76 -7.91 6.74
C GLY A 84 6.05 -7.41 5.49
N TYR A 85 4.73 -7.56 5.33
CA TYR A 85 3.99 -6.96 4.20
C TYR A 85 4.04 -5.42 4.16
N GLY A 86 4.28 -4.77 5.29
CA GLY A 86 4.47 -3.33 5.43
C GLY A 86 5.93 -2.88 5.36
N ALA A 87 6.89 -3.79 5.16
CA ALA A 87 8.32 -3.46 5.13
C ALA A 87 8.74 -2.67 3.88
N ALA A 88 7.92 -2.66 2.83
CA ALA A 88 8.14 -1.90 1.61
C ALA A 88 6.88 -1.18 1.14
N LEU A 89 7.04 0.07 0.71
CA LEU A 89 5.99 0.86 0.08
C LEU A 89 6.31 1.08 -1.40
N ARG A 90 5.30 1.45 -2.19
CA ARG A 90 5.43 1.67 -3.62
C ARG A 90 5.09 3.11 -3.96
N VAL A 91 5.93 3.66 -4.83
CA VAL A 91 5.76 4.93 -5.52
C VAL A 91 5.61 4.59 -6.99
N SER A 92 4.71 5.26 -7.69
CA SER A 92 4.54 5.11 -9.13
C SER A 92 4.70 6.42 -9.87
N ILE A 93 5.22 6.32 -11.09
CA ILE A 93 5.14 7.34 -12.12
C ILE A 93 4.32 6.74 -13.25
N THR A 94 3.14 7.31 -13.51
CA THR A 94 2.26 6.81 -14.56
C THR A 94 1.86 7.95 -15.48
N THR A 95 2.20 7.85 -16.76
CA THR A 95 1.85 8.88 -17.75
C THR A 95 0.44 8.61 -18.29
N VAL A 96 -0.45 9.58 -18.12
CA VAL A 96 -1.83 9.55 -18.64
C VAL A 96 -2.04 10.82 -19.46
N ASP A 97 -2.46 10.67 -20.71
CA ASP A 97 -2.69 11.79 -21.64
C ASP A 97 -1.47 12.74 -21.78
N GLY A 98 -0.27 12.17 -21.72
CA GLY A 98 1.00 12.91 -21.81
C GLY A 98 1.43 13.61 -20.51
N VAL A 99 0.71 13.39 -19.40
CA VAL A 99 1.00 13.98 -18.09
C VAL A 99 1.43 12.90 -17.10
N ASP A 100 2.59 13.09 -16.48
CA ASP A 100 3.08 12.19 -15.44
C ASP A 100 2.30 12.39 -14.14
N GLN A 101 1.79 11.28 -13.61
CA GLN A 101 1.12 11.22 -12.32
C GLN A 101 2.04 10.55 -11.32
N ILE A 102 2.34 11.26 -10.23
CA ILE A 102 3.06 10.68 -9.08
C ILE A 102 2.03 10.23 -8.04
N ALA A 103 2.10 8.96 -7.66
CA ALA A 103 1.29 8.40 -6.61
C ALA A 103 2.11 7.48 -5.72
N TYR A 104 1.74 7.36 -4.45
CA TYR A 104 2.39 6.44 -3.53
C TYR A 104 1.38 5.84 -2.55
N ASN A 105 1.73 4.70 -1.95
CA ASN A 105 0.90 4.10 -0.90
C ASN A 105 0.77 5.07 0.28
N ASN A 106 -0.46 5.25 0.80
CA ASN A 106 -0.69 6.03 2.00
C ASN A 106 -0.22 5.22 3.24
N PRO A 107 0.81 5.64 3.99
CA PRO A 107 1.34 4.85 5.10
C PRO A 107 0.34 4.63 6.23
N ALA A 108 -0.50 5.62 6.57
CA ALA A 108 -1.56 5.45 7.55
C ALA A 108 -2.61 4.41 7.11
N TYR A 109 -2.91 4.35 5.81
CA TYR A 109 -3.77 3.30 5.26
C TYR A 109 -3.11 1.93 5.38
N ILE A 110 -1.84 1.81 4.97
CA ILE A 110 -1.05 0.56 5.00
C ILE A 110 -0.93 0.02 6.42
N SER A 111 -0.58 0.88 7.39
CA SER A 111 -0.53 0.52 8.80
C SER A 111 -1.83 -0.13 9.26
N ASN A 112 -2.97 0.46 8.92
CA ASN A 112 -4.27 -0.05 9.37
C ASN A 112 -4.72 -1.31 8.61
N ILE A 113 -4.58 -1.35 7.28
CA ILE A 113 -5.04 -2.49 6.47
C ILE A 113 -4.20 -3.74 6.72
N TYR A 114 -2.90 -3.58 7.00
CA TYR A 114 -1.98 -4.65 7.41
C TYR A 114 -1.86 -4.80 8.93
N ARG A 115 -2.72 -4.11 9.69
CA ARG A 115 -2.83 -4.25 11.14
C ARG A 115 -1.52 -4.04 11.91
N MET A 116 -0.62 -3.22 11.38
CA MET A 116 0.64 -2.88 12.01
C MET A 116 0.41 -2.20 13.37
N ASN A 117 1.41 -2.31 14.25
CA ASN A 117 1.42 -1.68 15.57
C ASN A 117 1.86 -0.21 15.50
N SER A 118 2.82 0.10 14.64
CA SER A 118 3.20 1.49 14.30
C SER A 118 2.16 2.12 13.37
N ASP A 119 1.88 3.41 13.55
CA ASP A 119 1.00 4.20 12.68
C ASP A 119 1.68 4.69 11.39
N LEU A 120 3.00 4.44 11.25
CA LEU A 120 3.84 4.89 10.14
C LEU A 120 3.85 6.42 9.93
N SER A 121 3.51 7.22 10.95
CA SER A 121 3.43 8.68 10.86
C SER A 121 4.75 9.33 10.40
N ALA A 122 5.89 8.89 10.94
CA ALA A 122 7.21 9.39 10.52
C ALA A 122 7.52 9.09 9.04
N VAL A 123 7.13 7.91 8.56
CA VAL A 123 7.28 7.51 7.15
C VAL A 123 6.38 8.36 6.26
N GLN A 124 5.15 8.62 6.70
CA GLN A 124 4.23 9.52 6.01
C GLN A 124 4.79 10.93 5.89
N THR A 125 5.27 11.52 6.98
CA THR A 125 5.89 12.86 6.94
C THR A 125 7.08 12.90 5.99
N ALA A 126 7.95 11.87 6.00
CA ALA A 126 9.08 11.81 5.09
C ALA A 126 8.66 11.71 3.61
N LEU A 127 7.64 10.90 3.29
CA LEU A 127 7.13 10.79 1.92
C LEU A 127 6.45 12.07 1.45
N GLU A 128 5.64 12.71 2.29
CA GLU A 128 5.00 13.98 1.97
C GLU A 128 6.04 15.09 1.75
N GLY A 129 7.13 15.11 2.53
CA GLY A 129 8.24 16.03 2.33
C GLY A 129 9.01 15.76 1.03
N ALA A 130 9.24 14.49 0.69
CA ALA A 130 10.00 14.10 -0.49
C ALA A 130 9.22 14.27 -1.80
N LEU A 131 7.95 13.87 -1.79
CA LEU A 131 7.13 13.72 -3.00
C LEU A 131 5.99 14.72 -3.10
N GLY A 132 5.71 15.47 -2.03
CA GLY A 132 4.56 16.36 -1.92
C GLY A 132 3.26 15.63 -1.62
N ASN A 133 2.21 16.40 -1.34
CA ASN A 133 0.90 15.90 -0.94
C ASN A 133 -0.22 16.71 -1.60
N GLN A 134 -0.94 16.13 -2.57
CA GLN A 134 -2.15 16.71 -3.21
C GLN A 134 -3.46 16.00 -2.81
N GLY A 135 -3.47 15.36 -1.65
CA GLY A 135 -4.65 14.64 -1.16
C GLY A 135 -4.69 13.15 -1.51
N GLN A 136 -5.56 12.46 -0.75
CA GLN A 136 -5.75 11.02 -0.81
C GLN A 136 -6.70 10.61 -1.94
N PHE A 137 -6.50 9.42 -2.51
CA PHE A 137 -7.37 8.88 -3.56
C PHE A 137 -7.40 7.34 -3.55
N GLY A 138 -8.16 6.76 -4.49
CA GLY A 138 -8.31 5.31 -4.67
C GLY A 138 -9.64 4.75 -4.13
N ALA A 139 -10.49 5.60 -3.54
CA ALA A 139 -11.83 5.24 -3.11
C ALA A 139 -12.80 6.41 -3.25
N LYS A 140 -14.09 6.12 -3.51
CA LYS A 140 -15.18 7.11 -3.50
C LYS A 140 -15.39 7.75 -2.12
N LYS A 141 -15.17 6.97 -1.06
CA LYS A 141 -15.21 7.43 0.33
C LYS A 141 -14.11 6.71 1.11
N GLY A 142 -13.37 7.46 1.91
CA GLY A 142 -12.36 6.91 2.81
C GLY A 142 -12.96 5.99 3.87
N LEU A 143 -12.12 5.13 4.43
CA LEU A 143 -12.46 4.19 5.50
C LEU A 143 -11.80 4.66 6.80
N SER A 144 -12.51 4.57 7.92
CA SER A 144 -11.89 4.80 9.23
C SER A 144 -10.86 3.72 9.55
N ALA A 145 -9.90 4.04 10.43
CA ALA A 145 -8.87 3.12 10.90
C ALA A 145 -9.46 1.78 11.39
N GLU A 146 -10.54 1.82 12.18
CA GLU A 146 -11.22 0.62 12.68
C GLU A 146 -11.75 -0.27 11.54
N ARG A 147 -12.36 0.35 10.52
CA ARG A 147 -12.90 -0.37 9.37
C ARG A 147 -11.80 -1.00 8.52
N LEU A 148 -10.64 -0.35 8.41
CA LEU A 148 -9.47 -0.90 7.72
C LEU A 148 -8.89 -2.11 8.44
N ARG A 149 -8.70 -2.04 9.76
CA ARG A 149 -8.17 -3.17 10.56
C ARG A 149 -9.10 -4.39 10.53
N LYS A 150 -10.40 -4.17 10.29
CA LYS A 150 -11.43 -5.22 10.13
C LYS A 150 -11.80 -5.48 8.66
N TYR A 151 -11.07 -4.93 7.71
CA TYR A 151 -11.47 -4.94 6.30
C TYR A 151 -11.55 -6.36 5.75
N ARG A 152 -12.64 -6.63 5.04
CA ARG A 152 -12.91 -7.84 4.27
C ARG A 152 -13.65 -7.37 3.03
N TYR A 153 -13.33 -7.90 1.85
CA TYR A 153 -13.97 -7.46 0.61
C TYR A 153 -15.49 -7.67 0.65
N LYS A 154 -15.92 -8.83 1.15
CA LYS A 154 -17.30 -9.16 1.44
C LYS A 154 -17.40 -9.81 2.81
N ILE A 155 -18.57 -9.68 3.43
CA ILE A 155 -18.93 -10.42 4.64
C ILE A 155 -18.69 -11.92 4.39
N GLY A 156 -18.00 -12.57 5.34
CA GLY A 156 -17.64 -13.99 5.25
C GLY A 156 -16.33 -14.30 4.49
N MET A 157 -15.76 -13.37 3.71
CA MET A 157 -14.48 -13.59 3.03
C MET A 157 -13.29 -13.30 3.95
N PRO A 158 -12.12 -13.97 3.83
CA PRO A 158 -10.96 -13.64 4.67
C PRO A 158 -10.46 -12.19 4.49
N GLY A 159 -9.95 -11.60 5.58
CA GLY A 159 -9.27 -10.29 5.60
C GLY A 159 -7.75 -10.47 5.61
N PHE A 160 -7.02 -9.52 6.22
CA PHE A 160 -5.55 -9.56 6.30
C PHE A 160 -4.98 -10.86 6.91
N MET A 161 -5.58 -11.33 8.02
CA MET A 161 -5.19 -12.59 8.68
C MET A 161 -5.56 -13.85 7.88
N GLY A 162 -6.17 -13.68 6.70
CA GLY A 162 -6.45 -14.75 5.74
C GLY A 162 -5.33 -14.97 4.74
N HIS A 163 -4.06 -14.73 5.13
CA HIS A 163 -2.91 -15.03 4.29
C HIS A 163 -2.87 -16.52 3.95
N MET A 164 -2.44 -16.83 2.73
CA MET A 164 -2.44 -18.19 2.19
C MET A 164 -1.02 -18.72 2.21
N LYS A 165 -0.80 -19.87 2.86
CA LYS A 165 0.41 -20.66 2.69
C LYS A 165 0.49 -21.13 1.23
N ILE A 166 1.65 -20.90 0.60
CA ILE A 166 1.90 -21.30 -0.80
C ILE A 166 2.98 -22.37 -0.91
N ALA A 167 4.01 -22.34 -0.05
CA ALA A 167 5.06 -23.35 0.05
C ALA A 167 5.56 -23.48 1.49
N ALA A 168 6.18 -24.60 1.83
CA ALA A 168 6.93 -24.79 3.08
C ALA A 168 8.18 -25.59 2.83
N HIS A 169 9.19 -25.30 3.64
CA HIS A 169 10.55 -25.80 3.50
C HIS A 169 11.05 -26.30 4.86
N GLY A 170 12.29 -26.79 4.94
CA GLY A 170 12.84 -27.31 6.20
C GLY A 170 13.35 -26.21 7.14
N SER A 171 13.63 -25.02 6.63
CA SER A 171 14.08 -23.87 7.43
C SER A 171 13.79 -22.54 6.74
N TYR A 172 13.95 -21.44 7.47
CA TYR A 172 13.88 -20.08 6.91
C TYR A 172 14.88 -19.85 5.77
N ALA A 173 16.14 -20.26 5.96
CA ALA A 173 17.16 -20.12 4.93
C ALA A 173 16.81 -20.90 3.65
N GLU A 174 16.27 -22.12 3.80
CA GLU A 174 15.80 -22.91 2.67
C GLU A 174 14.60 -22.27 1.97
N ALA A 175 13.65 -21.70 2.73
CA ALA A 175 12.49 -21.01 2.15
C ALA A 175 12.89 -19.77 1.35
N VAL A 176 13.79 -18.94 1.90
CA VAL A 176 14.36 -17.78 1.20
C VAL A 176 15.08 -18.23 -0.07
N ALA A 177 15.94 -19.24 0.02
CA ALA A 177 16.70 -19.75 -1.13
C ALA A 177 15.78 -20.33 -2.22
N ALA A 178 14.74 -21.07 -1.84
CA ALA A 178 13.77 -21.64 -2.78
C ALA A 178 12.99 -20.55 -3.53
N VAL A 179 12.49 -19.53 -2.82
CA VAL A 179 11.81 -18.38 -3.44
C VAL A 179 12.75 -17.65 -4.40
N GLU A 180 13.99 -17.38 -4.01
CA GLU A 180 14.96 -16.72 -4.90
C GLU A 180 15.27 -17.56 -6.15
N ALA A 181 15.48 -18.87 -5.98
CA ALA A 181 15.72 -19.79 -7.08
C ALA A 181 14.52 -19.87 -8.03
N GLY A 182 13.29 -19.90 -7.52
CA GLY A 182 12.08 -19.94 -8.34
C GLY A 182 11.83 -18.64 -9.10
N LEU A 183 12.04 -17.48 -8.46
CA LEU A 183 11.90 -16.17 -9.11
C LEU A 183 12.92 -15.95 -10.23
N ASN A 184 14.13 -16.52 -10.11
CA ASN A 184 15.16 -16.46 -11.16
C ASN A 184 14.85 -17.33 -12.38
N GLN A 185 13.89 -18.26 -12.29
CA GLN A 185 13.52 -19.13 -13.41
C GLN A 185 12.53 -18.48 -14.37
N HIS A 186 11.85 -17.41 -13.95
CA HIS A 186 10.82 -16.74 -14.74
C HIS A 186 9.65 -17.64 -15.21
N LYS A 187 9.43 -18.79 -14.55
CA LYS A 187 8.33 -19.69 -14.84
C LYS A 187 7.00 -18.99 -14.58
N LEU A 188 6.01 -19.28 -15.44
CA LEU A 188 4.68 -18.65 -15.42
C LEU A 188 4.73 -17.11 -15.42
N GLY A 189 5.79 -16.53 -16.00
CA GLY A 189 5.91 -15.08 -16.14
C GLY A 189 6.16 -14.32 -14.84
N VAL A 190 6.58 -14.99 -13.76
CA VAL A 190 6.90 -14.37 -12.46
C VAL A 190 8.35 -13.92 -12.41
N GLY A 191 8.62 -12.68 -11.99
CA GLY A 191 10.00 -12.17 -11.83
C GLY A 191 10.22 -11.52 -10.48
N LYS A 192 11.48 -11.50 -10.01
CA LYS A 192 11.86 -10.75 -8.81
C LYS A 192 11.91 -9.24 -9.12
N VAL A 193 11.27 -8.44 -8.28
CA VAL A 193 11.38 -6.96 -8.30
C VAL A 193 12.28 -6.50 -7.18
N TYR A 194 12.02 -6.94 -5.94
CA TYR A 194 12.80 -6.55 -4.77
C TYR A 194 12.81 -7.65 -3.71
N ARG A 195 13.71 -7.50 -2.74
CA ARG A 195 13.74 -8.24 -1.49
C ARG A 195 13.95 -7.26 -0.33
N VAL A 196 13.19 -7.41 0.75
CA VAL A 196 13.39 -6.67 2.00
C VAL A 196 13.37 -7.65 3.16
N ASP A 197 14.47 -7.73 3.89
CA ASP A 197 14.58 -8.52 5.11
C ASP A 197 14.10 -7.70 6.32
N VAL A 198 13.32 -8.33 7.20
CA VAL A 198 12.77 -7.69 8.41
C VAL A 198 13.75 -7.93 9.57
N PRO A 199 14.26 -6.88 10.22
CA PRO A 199 15.23 -7.04 11.29
C PRO A 199 14.63 -7.72 12.52
N GLY A 200 15.40 -8.59 13.17
CA GLY A 200 15.02 -9.24 14.42
C GLY A 200 13.95 -10.33 14.30
N LYS A 201 13.57 -10.72 13.07
CA LYS A 201 12.65 -11.83 12.78
C LYS A 201 13.11 -12.61 11.56
N ASP A 202 12.72 -13.88 11.50
CA ASP A 202 12.87 -14.71 10.30
C ASP A 202 11.75 -14.37 9.30
N GLU A 203 11.75 -13.13 8.81
CA GLU A 203 10.82 -12.66 7.78
C GLU A 203 11.53 -11.95 6.62
N THR A 204 11.22 -12.35 5.39
CA THR A 204 11.67 -11.68 4.16
C THR A 204 10.49 -11.44 3.23
N LEU A 205 10.31 -10.18 2.81
CA LEU A 205 9.35 -9.78 1.80
C LEU A 205 10.00 -9.78 0.41
N PHE A 206 9.40 -10.48 -0.55
CA PHE A 206 9.74 -10.42 -1.96
C PHE A 206 8.64 -9.73 -2.74
N GLY A 207 8.98 -8.66 -3.46
CA GLY A 207 8.11 -8.08 -4.47
C GLY A 207 8.31 -8.80 -5.80
N VAL A 208 7.21 -9.09 -6.51
CA VAL A 208 7.24 -9.89 -7.74
C VAL A 208 6.44 -9.24 -8.86
N SER A 209 7.01 -9.26 -10.07
CA SER A 209 6.33 -8.83 -11.29
C SER A 209 5.60 -10.01 -11.91
N LEU A 210 4.40 -9.78 -12.43
CA LEU A 210 3.64 -10.77 -13.18
C LEU A 210 3.49 -10.26 -14.61
N SER A 211 4.31 -10.79 -15.51
CA SER A 211 4.28 -10.41 -16.93
C SER A 211 3.02 -10.92 -17.65
N GLU A 212 2.88 -10.57 -18.93
CA GLU A 212 1.77 -11.06 -19.76
C GLU A 212 1.77 -12.60 -19.90
N ALA A 213 2.93 -13.25 -19.79
CA ALA A 213 3.04 -14.71 -19.78
C ALA A 213 2.40 -15.36 -18.54
N ALA A 214 2.06 -14.58 -17.52
CA ALA A 214 1.29 -15.02 -16.36
C ALA A 214 -0.23 -15.06 -16.61
N GLU A 215 -0.67 -14.74 -17.84
CA GLU A 215 -2.08 -14.77 -18.28
C GLU A 215 -3.00 -13.97 -17.33
N ASP A 216 -4.01 -14.62 -16.74
CA ASP A 216 -4.95 -14.02 -15.80
C ASP A 216 -4.29 -13.45 -14.54
N ALA A 217 -3.05 -13.84 -14.23
CA ALA A 217 -2.28 -13.28 -13.13
C ALA A 217 -1.51 -12.01 -13.52
N GLY A 218 -1.39 -11.70 -14.81
CA GLY A 218 -0.55 -10.62 -15.31
C GLY A 218 -0.94 -9.26 -14.73
N ASP A 219 0.07 -8.48 -14.38
CA ASP A 219 -0.07 -7.15 -13.79
C ASP A 219 -0.91 -6.23 -14.71
N ALA A 220 -0.55 -6.19 -16.00
CA ALA A 220 -1.29 -5.46 -17.02
C ALA A 220 -2.75 -5.93 -17.15
N HIS A 221 -2.99 -7.25 -17.10
CA HIS A 221 -4.33 -7.82 -17.19
C HIS A 221 -5.24 -7.38 -16.03
N VAL A 222 -4.75 -7.49 -14.79
CA VAL A 222 -5.51 -7.08 -13.61
C VAL A 222 -5.75 -5.57 -13.65
N MET A 223 -4.70 -4.78 -13.85
CA MET A 223 -4.77 -3.32 -13.85
C MET A 223 -5.67 -2.78 -14.94
N ALA A 224 -5.69 -3.40 -16.12
CA ALA A 224 -6.61 -3.06 -17.19
C ALA A 224 -8.09 -3.22 -16.79
N THR A 225 -8.41 -4.00 -15.75
CA THR A 225 -9.79 -4.15 -15.25
C THR A 225 -10.10 -3.25 -14.06
N VAL A 226 -9.20 -3.18 -13.07
CA VAL A 226 -9.50 -2.55 -11.77
C VAL A 226 -9.16 -1.06 -11.71
N ASP A 227 -8.18 -0.60 -12.48
CA ASP A 227 -7.67 0.77 -12.40
C ASP A 227 -8.17 1.65 -13.55
N LYS A 228 -9.46 2.01 -13.49
CA LYS A 228 -10.15 2.75 -14.56
C LYS A 228 -10.26 4.26 -14.35
N GLU A 229 -9.95 4.75 -13.16
CA GLU A 229 -10.03 6.18 -12.84
C GLU A 229 -8.93 6.96 -13.57
N HIS A 230 -9.10 8.29 -13.69
CA HIS A 230 -8.11 9.14 -14.36
C HIS A 230 -6.78 9.19 -13.60
N ILE A 231 -6.83 9.31 -12.26
CA ILE A 231 -5.65 9.18 -11.41
C ILE A 231 -5.40 7.69 -11.16
N ARG A 232 -4.24 7.19 -11.59
CA ARG A 232 -3.92 5.77 -11.58
C ARG A 232 -3.49 5.28 -10.21
N SER A 233 -4.02 4.14 -9.82
CA SER A 233 -3.71 3.42 -8.58
C SER A 233 -2.57 2.43 -8.78
N THR A 234 -1.61 2.75 -9.67
CA THR A 234 -0.44 1.91 -10.01
C THR A 234 0.36 1.40 -8.81
N PRO A 235 0.49 2.12 -7.66
CA PRO A 235 1.13 1.58 -6.45
C PRO A 235 0.39 0.38 -5.81
N HIS A 236 -0.75 -0.05 -6.38
CA HIS A 236 -1.34 -1.37 -6.11
C HIS A 236 -0.31 -2.49 -6.28
N LEU A 237 0.50 -2.43 -7.32
CA LEU A 237 1.51 -3.43 -7.64
C LEU A 237 2.85 -3.06 -6.99
N SER A 238 3.82 -3.97 -6.86
CA SER A 238 3.81 -5.40 -7.19
C SER A 238 2.97 -6.25 -6.24
N TYR A 239 2.71 -7.51 -6.61
CA TYR A 239 2.32 -8.55 -5.65
C TYR A 239 3.51 -8.98 -4.80
N GLU A 240 3.27 -9.72 -3.73
CA GLU A 240 4.29 -10.06 -2.75
C GLU A 240 4.23 -11.53 -2.30
N ILE A 241 5.40 -12.11 -2.07
CA ILE A 241 5.61 -13.34 -1.30
C ILE A 241 6.28 -12.94 0.01
N LEU A 242 5.71 -13.36 1.15
CA LEU A 242 6.34 -13.20 2.46
C LEU A 242 6.82 -14.56 2.95
N VAL A 243 8.12 -14.72 3.11
CA VAL A 243 8.67 -15.84 3.89
C VAL A 243 8.59 -15.45 5.36
N SER A 244 8.01 -16.30 6.20
CA SER A 244 7.95 -16.13 7.65
C SER A 244 8.22 -17.49 8.30
N GLY A 245 9.35 -17.61 9.01
CA GLY A 245 9.92 -18.90 9.40
C GLY A 245 10.24 -19.76 8.17
N ASP A 246 9.84 -21.02 8.19
CA ASP A 246 10.06 -21.99 7.11
C ASP A 246 9.03 -21.95 5.98
N THR A 247 8.08 -21.02 6.03
CA THR A 247 6.87 -21.04 5.20
C THR A 247 6.76 -19.77 4.36
N ALA A 248 6.48 -19.95 3.07
CA ALA A 248 6.15 -18.86 2.17
C ALA A 248 4.63 -18.63 2.13
N TYR A 249 4.24 -17.37 2.23
CA TYR A 249 2.86 -16.89 2.24
C TYR A 249 2.61 -15.87 1.12
N MET A 250 1.35 -15.75 0.73
CA MET A 250 0.85 -14.59 0.00
C MET A 250 -0.40 -14.04 0.70
N LEU A 251 -0.70 -12.76 0.51
CA LEU A 251 -2.02 -12.23 0.86
C LEU A 251 -3.09 -12.92 0.01
N GLY A 252 -4.26 -13.19 0.60
CA GLY A 252 -5.39 -13.75 -0.14
C GLY A 252 -5.72 -12.89 -1.36
N GLY A 253 -5.65 -13.43 -2.58
CA GLY A 253 -5.70 -12.62 -3.81
C GLY A 253 -6.93 -11.70 -3.92
N ARG A 254 -8.10 -12.16 -3.46
CA ARG A 254 -9.32 -11.32 -3.38
C ARG A 254 -9.15 -10.14 -2.43
N PHE A 255 -8.58 -10.37 -1.25
CA PHE A 255 -8.28 -9.32 -0.28
C PHE A 255 -7.23 -8.36 -0.85
N ARG A 256 -6.13 -8.88 -1.41
CA ARG A 256 -5.00 -8.10 -1.92
C ARG A 256 -5.41 -7.10 -3.01
N ILE A 257 -6.31 -7.51 -3.91
CA ILE A 257 -6.87 -6.65 -4.95
C ILE A 257 -7.89 -5.69 -4.33
N ALA A 258 -8.90 -6.20 -3.62
CA ALA A 258 -10.01 -5.36 -3.16
C ALA A 258 -9.60 -4.25 -2.18
N GLN A 259 -8.60 -4.50 -1.32
CA GLN A 259 -8.11 -3.48 -0.39
C GLN A 259 -7.46 -2.29 -1.10
N SER A 260 -6.81 -2.52 -2.25
CA SER A 260 -6.26 -1.45 -3.08
C SER A 260 -7.32 -0.65 -3.83
N PHE A 261 -8.51 -1.22 -4.01
CA PHE A 261 -9.63 -0.59 -4.69
C PHE A 261 -10.90 -0.72 -3.84
N PRO A 262 -11.04 -0.01 -2.70
CA PRO A 262 -12.17 -0.20 -1.78
C PRO A 262 -13.55 0.07 -2.41
N SER A 263 -13.59 0.80 -3.53
CA SER A 263 -14.81 1.08 -4.29
C SER A 263 -15.06 0.08 -5.44
N LEU A 264 -14.28 -1.00 -5.52
CA LEU A 264 -14.37 -2.00 -6.57
C LEU A 264 -15.70 -2.74 -6.51
N THR A 265 -16.49 -2.57 -7.57
CA THR A 265 -17.79 -3.24 -7.68
C THR A 265 -17.63 -4.74 -7.90
N MET A 266 -18.64 -5.51 -7.49
CA MET A 266 -18.67 -6.95 -7.80
C MET A 266 -18.65 -7.19 -9.32
N GLY A 267 -19.36 -6.36 -10.11
CA GLY A 267 -19.38 -6.50 -11.57
C GLY A 267 -17.99 -6.34 -12.18
N THR A 268 -17.19 -5.39 -11.69
CA THR A 268 -15.79 -5.24 -12.11
C THR A 268 -14.93 -6.41 -11.65
N PHE A 269 -15.07 -6.83 -10.38
CA PHE A 269 -14.29 -7.96 -9.85
C PHE A 269 -14.57 -9.27 -10.61
N MET A 270 -15.81 -9.51 -11.04
CA MET A 270 -16.16 -10.72 -11.78
C MET A 270 -15.44 -10.85 -13.13
N LYS A 271 -14.96 -9.74 -13.70
CA LYS A 271 -14.16 -9.76 -14.94
C LYS A 271 -12.74 -10.31 -14.74
N ILE A 272 -12.26 -10.33 -13.50
CA ILE A 272 -10.95 -10.87 -13.08
C ILE A 272 -11.14 -11.96 -12.01
N ASN A 273 -12.22 -12.74 -12.10
CA ASN A 273 -12.56 -13.71 -11.06
C ASN A 273 -11.52 -14.84 -10.94
N SER A 274 -10.79 -15.14 -12.03
CA SER A 274 -9.74 -16.13 -12.15
C SER A 274 -8.39 -15.62 -11.65
N SER A 275 -8.14 -14.30 -11.74
CA SER A 275 -6.86 -13.68 -11.37
C SER A 275 -6.38 -14.05 -9.95
N PRO A 276 -7.21 -14.02 -8.88
CA PRO A 276 -6.78 -14.46 -7.55
C PRO A 276 -6.22 -15.90 -7.51
N GLY A 277 -6.81 -16.81 -8.31
CA GLY A 277 -6.35 -18.20 -8.42
C GLY A 277 -5.09 -18.33 -9.26
N ALA A 278 -5.02 -17.60 -10.38
CA ALA A 278 -3.85 -17.56 -11.25
C ALA A 278 -2.63 -16.98 -10.53
N ILE A 279 -2.78 -15.87 -9.81
CA ILE A 279 -1.72 -15.26 -8.98
C ILE A 279 -1.23 -16.29 -7.96
N LYS A 280 -2.15 -16.98 -7.25
CA LYS A 280 -1.76 -18.02 -6.30
C LYS A 280 -0.93 -19.13 -6.96
N LYS A 281 -1.32 -19.59 -8.15
CA LYS A 281 -0.58 -20.61 -8.90
C LYS A 281 0.83 -20.11 -9.26
N ALA A 282 0.92 -18.90 -9.79
CA ALA A 282 2.17 -18.28 -10.20
C ALA A 282 3.13 -18.08 -9.01
N LEU A 283 2.65 -17.51 -7.90
CA LEU A 283 3.47 -17.30 -6.70
C LEU A 283 3.86 -18.62 -6.03
N LYS A 284 2.98 -19.63 -6.06
CA LYS A 284 3.31 -20.97 -5.56
C LYS A 284 4.42 -21.63 -6.38
N GLU A 285 4.38 -21.49 -7.71
CA GLU A 285 5.46 -21.99 -8.58
C GLU A 285 6.81 -21.35 -8.20
N ALA A 286 6.83 -20.02 -8.04
CA ALA A 286 8.04 -19.32 -7.62
C ALA A 286 8.50 -19.72 -6.22
N ALA A 287 7.57 -19.96 -5.28
CA ALA A 287 7.92 -20.27 -3.90
C ALA A 287 8.47 -21.69 -3.69
N ASN A 288 8.12 -22.67 -4.54
CA ASN A 288 8.62 -24.04 -4.37
C ASN A 288 10.08 -24.21 -4.81
N GLY A 289 10.62 -23.32 -5.65
CA GLY A 289 12.02 -23.37 -6.10
C GLY A 289 12.37 -24.67 -6.83
N ALA A 290 12.13 -24.74 -8.15
CA ALA A 290 12.46 -25.89 -9.01
C ALA A 290 12.01 -27.26 -8.48
N GLU A 291 10.72 -27.58 -8.66
CA GLU A 291 10.35 -28.90 -9.21
C GLU A 291 10.31 -28.81 -10.74
#